data_AF-A0A3M2HBA1-F1
#
_entry.id   AF-A0A3M2HBA1-F1
#
_cell.length_a   1.000
_cell.length_b   1.000
_cell.length_c   1.000
_cell.angle_alpha   90.00
_cell.angle_beta   90.00
_cell.angle_gamma   90.00
#
_symmetry.space_group_name_H-M   'P 1'
#
loop_
_entity.id
_entity.type
_entity.pdbx_description
1 polymer ?
#
loop_
_entity_poly.entity_id
_entity_poly.type
_entity_poly.pdbx_seq_one_letter_code
_entity_poly.pdbx_strand_id
1 'polypeptide(L)'
;MQAVGSVAAIFAAIGIAEAARREQKRQKELDAAQVNLAHEKRLWCLLWECNYLATQLKDQLEADKSIMPGKETKDLLSRCLDRAVRNFDDDLDVWRLDTASDCRYMLGVYIHVCERRMQKLDAEDDFVRLTNEFQAGLSSRLAESSARFNAQESVDR
;
A
#
# COMPACT_ATOMS: atom_id res chain seq x y z
N MET A 1 -34.98 21.08 -51.71
CA MET A 1 -34.63 19.75 -51.18
C MET A 1 -33.22 19.75 -50.53
N GLN A 2 -32.88 20.76 -49.71
CA GLN A 2 -31.52 20.94 -49.12
C GLN A 2 -31.50 20.89 -47.57
N ALA A 3 -32.63 21.09 -46.88
CA ALA A 3 -32.69 21.08 -45.42
C ALA A 3 -32.53 19.67 -44.80
N VAL A 4 -32.94 18.62 -45.53
CA VAL A 4 -32.92 17.23 -45.03
C VAL A 4 -31.49 16.67 -44.91
N GLY A 5 -30.59 17.06 -45.81
CA GLY A 5 -29.18 16.66 -45.76
C GLY A 5 -28.41 17.28 -44.59
N SER A 6 -28.77 18.51 -44.18
CA SER A 6 -28.15 19.20 -43.04
C SER A 6 -28.54 18.58 -41.70
N VAL A 7 -29.80 18.15 -41.55
CA VAL A 7 -30.29 17.54 -40.31
C VAL A 7 -29.69 16.14 -40.10
N ALA A 8 -29.58 15.34 -41.18
CA ALA A 8 -28.94 14.03 -41.12
C ALA A 8 -27.45 14.12 -40.74
N ALA A 9 -26.72 15.13 -41.23
CA ALA A 9 -25.33 15.37 -40.86
C ALA A 9 -25.17 15.76 -39.38
N ILE A 10 -26.11 16.55 -38.83
CA ILE A 10 -26.12 16.92 -37.40
C ILE A 10 -26.35 15.68 -36.53
N PHE A 11 -27.32 14.82 -36.87
CA PHE A 11 -27.55 13.58 -36.12
C PHE A 11 -26.37 12.61 -36.20
N ALA A 12 -25.71 12.50 -37.36
CA ALA A 12 -24.49 11.70 -37.50
C ALA A 12 -23.35 12.25 -36.63
N ALA A 13 -23.16 13.57 -36.60
CA ALA A 13 -22.15 14.22 -35.76
C ALA A 13 -22.42 14.02 -34.26
N ILE A 14 -23.68 14.12 -33.82
CA ILE A 14 -24.10 13.82 -32.43
C ILE A 14 -23.80 12.35 -32.09
N GLY A 15 -24.14 11.42 -32.98
CA GLY A 15 -23.87 10.00 -32.77
C GLY A 15 -22.37 9.69 -32.63
N ILE A 16 -21.52 10.32 -33.45
CA ILE A 16 -20.06 10.20 -33.35
C ILE A 16 -19.54 10.79 -32.04
N ALA A 17 -20.03 11.97 -31.65
CA ALA A 17 -19.63 12.63 -30.41
C ALA A 17 -20.03 11.81 -29.16
N GLU A 18 -21.22 11.21 -29.16
CA GLU A 18 -21.66 10.31 -28.09
C GLU A 18 -20.81 9.03 -28.03
N ALA A 19 -20.49 8.43 -29.18
CA ALA A 19 -19.62 7.26 -29.24
C ALA A 19 -18.22 7.57 -28.71
N ALA A 20 -17.63 8.70 -29.13
CA ALA A 20 -16.33 9.16 -28.63
C ALA A 20 -16.35 9.45 -27.12
N ARG A 21 -17.44 10.03 -26.60
CA ARG A 21 -17.60 10.28 -25.17
C ARG A 21 -17.69 8.98 -24.36
N ARG A 22 -18.42 7.97 -24.87
CA ARG A 22 -18.51 6.65 -24.22
C ARG A 22 -17.16 5.95 -24.21
N GLU A 23 -16.43 6.00 -25.32
CA GLU A 23 -15.10 5.40 -25.40
C GLU A 23 -14.10 6.09 -24.47
N GLN A 24 -14.11 7.43 -24.41
CA GLN A 24 -13.26 8.17 -23.47
C GLN A 24 -13.61 7.85 -22.01
N LYS A 25 -14.89 7.66 -21.69
CA LYS A 25 -15.33 7.25 -20.35
C LYS A 25 -14.80 5.86 -20.02
N ARG A 26 -14.95 4.91 -20.95
CA ARG A 26 -14.44 3.54 -20.80
C ARG A 26 -12.92 3.51 -20.59
N GLN A 27 -12.17 4.28 -21.39
CA GLN A 27 -10.72 4.36 -21.24
C GLN A 27 -10.32 4.90 -19.86
N LYS A 28 -10.98 5.97 -19.39
CA LYS A 28 -10.74 6.51 -18.04
C LYS A 28 -11.04 5.49 -16.93
N GLU A 29 -12.09 4.69 -17.10
CA GLU A 29 -12.43 3.62 -16.15
C GLU A 29 -11.36 2.52 -16.14
N LEU A 30 -10.84 2.12 -17.30
CA LEU A 30 -9.74 1.16 -17.40
C LEU A 30 -8.43 1.71 -16.80
N ASP A 31 -8.08 2.96 -17.12
CA ASP A 31 -6.88 3.61 -16.56
C ASP A 31 -6.98 3.69 -15.02
N ALA A 32 -8.15 4.06 -14.50
CA ALA A 32 -8.41 4.10 -13.07
C ALA A 32 -8.30 2.71 -12.42
N ALA A 33 -8.81 1.65 -13.07
CA ALA A 33 -8.71 0.28 -12.58
C ALA A 33 -7.26 -0.20 -12.51
N GLN A 34 -6.45 0.09 -13.54
CA GLN A 34 -5.02 -0.25 -13.57
C GLN A 34 -4.22 0.48 -12.48
N VAL A 35 -4.50 1.78 -12.28
CA VAL A 35 -3.91 2.54 -11.17
C VAL A 35 -4.28 1.87 -9.85
N ASN A 36 -5.56 1.55 -9.63
CA ASN A 36 -6.01 0.92 -8.39
C ASN A 36 -5.30 -0.42 -8.15
N LEU A 37 -5.18 -1.29 -9.16
CA LEU A 37 -4.45 -2.55 -9.08
C LEU A 37 -2.97 -2.33 -8.69
N ALA A 38 -2.32 -1.32 -9.25
CA ALA A 38 -0.94 -0.99 -8.91
C ALA A 38 -0.81 -0.52 -7.44
N HIS A 39 -1.78 0.25 -6.93
CA HIS A 39 -1.81 0.69 -5.54
C HIS A 39 -2.04 -0.49 -4.57
N GLU A 40 -2.98 -1.39 -4.88
CA GLU A 40 -3.21 -2.61 -4.09
C GLU A 40 -1.95 -3.49 -4.03
N LYS A 41 -1.26 -3.68 -5.16
CA LYS A 41 0.00 -4.43 -5.23
C LYS A 41 1.10 -3.78 -4.39
N ARG A 42 1.24 -2.46 -4.45
CA ARG A 42 2.21 -1.72 -3.62
C ARG A 42 1.93 -1.91 -2.13
N LEU A 43 0.65 -1.92 -1.73
CA LEU A 43 0.27 -2.07 -0.33
C LEU A 43 0.54 -3.49 0.16
N TRP A 44 0.20 -4.49 -0.66
CA TRP A 44 0.52 -5.88 -0.39
C TRP A 44 2.02 -6.08 -0.19
N CYS A 45 2.86 -5.53 -1.08
CA CYS A 45 4.32 -5.59 -0.93
C CYS A 45 4.80 -4.93 0.36
N LEU A 46 4.26 -3.75 0.70
CA LEU A 46 4.61 -3.04 1.94
C LEU A 46 4.26 -3.87 3.18
N LEU A 47 3.06 -4.44 3.23
CA LEU A 47 2.60 -5.28 4.33
C LEU A 47 3.47 -6.53 4.48
N TRP A 48 3.80 -7.17 3.35
CA TRP A 48 4.68 -8.34 3.35
C TRP A 48 6.07 -8.00 3.91
N GLU A 49 6.67 -6.89 3.47
CA GLU A 49 7.96 -6.42 3.98
C GLU A 49 7.90 -6.09 5.47
N CYS A 50 6.86 -5.39 5.93
CA CYS A 50 6.68 -5.08 7.35
C CYS A 50 6.55 -6.35 8.18
N ASN A 51 5.76 -7.32 7.72
CA ASN A 51 5.58 -8.60 8.42
C ASN A 51 6.86 -9.43 8.45
N TYR A 52 7.60 -9.48 7.34
CA TYR A 52 8.89 -10.14 7.26
C TYR A 52 9.90 -9.52 8.25
N LEU A 53 10.04 -8.19 8.25
CA LEU A 53 10.94 -7.48 9.16
C LEU A 53 10.56 -7.68 10.63
N ALA A 54 9.26 -7.60 10.95
CA ALA A 54 8.78 -7.86 12.31
C ALA A 54 9.10 -9.28 12.78
N THR A 55 8.94 -10.28 11.89
CA THR A 55 9.26 -11.68 12.18
C THR A 55 10.75 -11.87 12.41
N GLN A 56 11.60 -11.33 11.51
CA GLN A 56 13.06 -11.41 11.67
C GLN A 56 13.55 -10.75 12.96
N LEU A 57 13.00 -9.58 13.31
CA LEU A 57 13.32 -8.87 14.54
C LEU A 57 12.93 -9.68 15.78
N LYS A 58 11.75 -10.30 15.76
CA LYS A 58 11.29 -11.18 16.83
C LYS A 58 12.20 -12.38 17.01
N ASP A 59 12.48 -13.10 15.92
CA ASP A 59 13.32 -14.30 15.95
C ASP A 59 14.74 -13.99 16.48
N GLN A 60 15.32 -12.85 16.08
CA GLN A 60 16.62 -12.40 16.56
C GLN A 60 16.63 -12.15 18.07
N LEU A 61 15.58 -11.52 18.60
CA LEU A 61 15.46 -11.23 20.03
C LEU A 61 15.16 -12.45 20.88
N GLU A 62 14.40 -13.42 20.35
CA GLU A 62 14.14 -14.68 21.01
C GLU A 62 15.41 -15.56 21.06
N ALA A 63 16.21 -15.56 19.99
CA ALA A 63 17.43 -16.34 19.90
C ALA A 63 18.56 -15.79 20.79
N ASP A 64 18.75 -14.46 20.79
CA ASP A 64 19.75 -13.81 21.63
C ASP A 64 19.35 -12.35 21.88
N LYS A 65 18.88 -12.08 23.11
CA LYS A 65 18.51 -10.74 23.57
C LYS A 65 19.66 -9.73 23.49
N SER A 66 20.91 -10.21 23.39
CA SER A 66 22.10 -9.37 23.23
C SER A 66 22.41 -9.00 21.78
N ILE A 67 21.83 -9.68 20.78
CA ILE A 67 21.95 -9.30 19.36
C ILE A 67 21.18 -8.00 19.15
N MET A 68 21.94 -6.91 19.00
CA MET A 68 21.38 -5.59 18.73
C MET A 68 20.82 -5.51 17.31
N PRO A 69 19.56 -5.08 17.13
CA PRO A 69 19.14 -4.47 15.87
C PRO A 69 20.06 -3.29 15.58
N GLY A 70 20.93 -3.46 14.60
CA GLY A 70 21.98 -2.51 14.28
C GLY A 70 21.52 -1.39 13.36
N LYS A 71 22.49 -0.59 12.92
CA LYS A 71 22.29 0.45 11.90
C LYS A 71 21.61 -0.10 10.64
N GLU A 72 21.97 -1.30 10.19
CA GLU A 72 21.42 -1.92 8.99
C GLU A 72 19.92 -2.17 9.08
N THR A 73 19.44 -2.65 10.23
CA THR A 73 18.02 -2.87 10.48
C THR A 73 17.25 -1.56 10.50
N LYS A 74 17.80 -0.53 11.16
CA LYS A 74 17.24 0.82 11.13
C LYS A 74 17.17 1.37 9.70
N ASP A 75 18.22 1.21 8.91
CA ASP A 75 18.28 1.69 7.53
C ASP A 75 17.24 0.97 6.64
N LEU A 76 17.05 -0.34 6.84
CA LEU A 76 16.00 -1.12 6.17
C LEU A 76 14.59 -0.63 6.52
N LEU A 77 14.32 -0.45 7.81
CA LEU A 77 13.03 0.07 8.29
C LEU A 77 12.75 1.47 7.74
N SER A 78 13.76 2.35 7.73
CA SER A 78 13.67 3.71 7.21
C SER A 78 13.33 3.71 5.71
N ARG A 79 13.96 2.84 4.91
CA ARG A 79 13.62 2.68 3.49
C ARG A 79 12.20 2.19 3.27
N CYS A 80 11.68 1.33 4.15
CA CYS A 80 10.28 0.90 4.10
C CYS A 80 9.34 2.07 4.42
N LEU A 81 9.68 2.87 5.43
CA LEU A 81 8.89 4.04 5.83
C LEU A 81 8.83 5.06 4.69
N ASP A 82 9.96 5.38 4.07
CA ASP A 82 10.02 6.31 2.92
C ASP A 82 9.18 5.83 1.74
N ARG A 83 9.08 4.51 1.52
CA ARG A 83 8.20 3.94 0.48
C ARG A 83 6.73 4.04 0.87
N ALA A 84 6.40 3.79 2.13
CA ALA A 84 5.04 3.93 2.63
C ALA A 84 4.53 5.38 2.53
N VAL A 85 5.39 6.37 2.81
CA VAL A 85 5.06 7.79 2.63
C VAL A 85 4.83 8.10 1.15
N ARG A 86 5.86 7.88 0.32
CA ARG A 86 5.81 8.25 -1.12
C ARG A 86 4.69 7.59 -1.91
N ASN A 87 4.31 6.35 -1.58
CA ASN A 87 3.32 5.62 -2.36
C ASN A 87 1.87 5.91 -1.96
N PHE A 88 1.63 6.41 -0.74
CA PHE A 88 0.30 6.46 -0.15
C PHE A 88 -0.09 7.81 0.47
N ASP A 89 0.76 8.83 0.43
CA ASP A 89 0.42 10.16 1.00
C ASP A 89 -0.81 10.80 0.35
N ASP A 90 -0.95 10.61 -0.96
CA ASP A 90 -2.05 11.15 -1.76
C ASP A 90 -3.07 10.07 -2.15
N ASP A 91 -3.06 8.89 -1.52
CA ASP A 91 -4.04 7.84 -1.82
C ASP A 91 -5.43 8.29 -1.37
N LEU A 92 -6.47 7.96 -2.13
CA LEU A 92 -7.85 8.35 -1.83
C LEU A 92 -8.68 7.17 -1.29
N ASP A 93 -8.14 5.95 -1.33
CA ASP A 93 -8.77 4.79 -0.72
C ASP A 93 -8.54 4.81 0.79
N VAL A 94 -9.62 4.96 1.55
CA VAL A 94 -9.59 5.09 3.02
C VAL A 94 -8.94 3.87 3.68
N TRP A 95 -9.20 2.67 3.18
CA TRP A 95 -8.64 1.45 3.76
C TRP A 95 -7.14 1.33 3.49
N ARG A 96 -6.68 1.71 2.28
CA ARG A 96 -5.25 1.74 1.97
C ARG A 96 -4.53 2.81 2.78
N LEU A 97 -5.12 3.99 2.92
CA LEU A 97 -4.59 5.07 3.76
C LEU A 97 -4.45 4.64 5.21
N ASP A 98 -5.50 4.03 5.78
CA ASP A 98 -5.49 3.53 7.15
C ASP A 98 -4.42 2.45 7.35
N THR A 99 -4.36 1.50 6.42
CA THR A 99 -3.36 0.42 6.45
C THR A 99 -1.93 0.93 6.28
N ALA A 100 -1.71 1.89 5.38
CA ALA A 100 -0.41 2.51 5.21
C ALA A 100 -0.02 3.34 6.45
N SER A 101 -0.98 4.00 7.10
CA SER A 101 -0.76 4.78 8.33
C SER A 101 -0.33 3.88 9.48
N ASP A 102 -0.98 2.73 9.65
CA ASP A 102 -0.56 1.70 10.61
C ASP A 102 0.87 1.22 10.32
N CYS A 103 1.18 0.90 9.06
CA CYS A 103 2.54 0.53 8.66
C CYS A 103 3.57 1.64 8.95
N ARG A 104 3.22 2.92 8.74
CA ARG A 104 4.12 4.06 9.03
C ARG A 104 4.36 4.20 10.52
N TYR A 105 3.30 4.14 11.33
CA TYR A 105 3.40 4.18 12.78
C TYR A 105 4.32 3.05 13.28
N MET A 106 4.13 1.85 12.74
CA MET A 106 4.93 0.69 13.03
C MET A 106 6.42 0.86 12.77
N LEU A 107 6.74 1.25 11.54
CA LEU A 107 8.12 1.44 11.13
C LEU A 107 8.77 2.55 11.98
N GLY A 108 8.03 3.62 12.28
CA GLY A 108 8.49 4.69 13.17
C GLY A 108 8.80 4.20 14.59
N VAL A 109 7.92 3.41 15.18
CA VAL A 109 8.15 2.81 16.51
C VAL A 109 9.38 1.90 16.50
N TYR A 110 9.52 1.03 15.49
CA TYR A 110 10.71 0.17 15.37
C TYR A 110 12.01 0.94 15.20
N ILE A 111 12.02 1.97 14.35
CA ILE A 111 13.16 2.86 14.16
C ILE A 111 13.53 3.51 15.48
N HIS A 112 12.55 4.07 16.20
CA HIS A 112 12.78 4.71 17.49
C HIS A 112 13.40 3.76 18.52
N VAL A 113 12.91 2.52 18.61
CA VAL A 113 13.50 1.55 19.55
C VAL A 113 14.89 1.10 19.10
N CYS A 114 15.14 0.92 17.80
CA CYS A 114 16.50 0.67 17.31
C CYS A 114 17.45 1.80 17.75
N GLU A 115 17.03 3.06 17.64
CA GLU A 115 17.81 4.20 18.10
C GLU A 115 18.07 4.21 19.61
N ARG A 116 17.03 3.97 20.43
CA ARG A 116 17.18 3.93 21.89
C ARG A 116 18.08 2.78 22.34
N ARG A 117 17.95 1.61 21.73
CA ARG A 117 18.83 0.47 22.02
C ARG A 117 20.27 0.72 21.54
N MET A 118 20.49 1.34 20.37
CA MET A 118 21.83 1.78 19.93
C MET A 118 22.48 2.75 20.93
N GLN A 119 21.67 3.52 21.67
CA GLN A 119 22.12 4.41 22.75
C GLN A 119 22.28 3.70 24.12
N LYS A 120 22.12 2.37 24.17
CA LYS A 120 22.17 1.54 25.41
C LYS A 120 21.14 1.95 26.46
N LEU A 121 19.98 2.45 26.04
CA LEU A 121 18.85 2.72 26.94
C LEU A 121 17.98 1.46 27.07
N ASP A 122 17.48 1.19 28.29
CA ASP A 122 16.50 0.12 28.51
C ASP A 122 15.25 0.38 27.68
N ALA A 123 15.01 -0.51 26.70
CA ALA A 123 13.87 -0.50 25.80
C ALA A 123 13.45 -1.94 25.44
N GLU A 124 13.79 -2.90 26.30
CA GLU A 124 13.73 -4.32 25.96
C GLU A 124 12.33 -4.92 26.03
N ASP A 125 11.63 -4.69 27.15
CA ASP A 125 10.29 -5.23 27.38
C ASP A 125 9.21 -4.55 26.52
N ASP A 126 9.36 -3.25 26.24
CA ASP A 126 8.44 -2.53 25.36
C ASP A 126 8.52 -3.04 23.92
N PHE A 127 9.71 -3.42 23.45
CA PHE A 127 9.90 -3.83 22.06
C PHE A 127 9.23 -5.17 21.74
N VAL A 128 9.38 -6.17 22.61
CA VAL A 128 8.79 -7.50 22.40
C VAL A 128 7.27 -7.43 22.46
N ARG A 129 6.72 -6.67 23.41
CA ARG A 129 5.27 -6.45 23.53
C ARG A 129 4.72 -5.79 22.27
N LEU A 130 5.32 -4.67 21.85
CA LEU A 130 4.93 -3.95 20.65
C LEU A 130 5.00 -4.88 19.42
N THR A 131 6.13 -5.58 19.22
CA THR A 131 6.32 -6.52 18.10
C THR A 131 5.19 -7.54 17.99
N ASN A 132 4.76 -8.13 19.12
CA ASN A 132 3.69 -9.12 19.14
C ASN A 132 2.30 -8.53 18.83
N GLU A 133 1.95 -7.39 19.43
CA GLU A 133 0.67 -6.69 19.16
C GLU A 133 0.54 -6.35 17.67
N PHE A 134 1.66 -5.98 17.06
CA PHE A 134 1.67 -5.52 15.68
C PHE A 134 1.77 -6.64 14.64
N GLN A 135 2.49 -7.72 14.93
CA GLN A 135 2.53 -8.89 14.05
C GLN A 135 1.13 -9.52 13.89
N ALA A 136 0.33 -9.50 14.98
CA ALA A 136 -1.06 -9.94 14.93
C ALA A 136 -1.92 -9.07 14.01
N GLY A 137 -1.79 -7.74 14.07
CA GLY A 137 -2.50 -6.81 13.20
C GLY A 137 -2.08 -6.90 11.72
N LEU A 138 -0.76 -6.98 11.46
CA LEU A 138 -0.20 -7.06 10.10
C LEU A 138 -0.64 -8.32 9.36
N SER A 139 -0.71 -9.46 10.05
CA SER A 139 -1.12 -10.73 9.43
C SER A 139 -2.57 -10.68 8.93
N SER A 140 -3.47 -10.06 9.69
CA SER A 140 -4.86 -9.86 9.28
C SER A 140 -4.97 -8.91 8.07
N ARG A 141 -4.27 -7.77 8.12
CA ARG A 141 -4.27 -6.79 7.02
C ARG A 141 -3.64 -7.35 5.74
N LEU A 142 -2.61 -8.20 5.86
CA LEU A 142 -1.98 -8.88 4.71
C LEU A 142 -2.94 -9.89 4.04
N ALA A 143 -3.73 -10.61 4.82
CA ALA A 143 -4.75 -11.52 4.29
C ALA A 143 -5.84 -10.76 3.53
N GLU A 144 -6.33 -9.65 4.09
CA GLU A 144 -7.33 -8.79 3.44
C GLU A 144 -6.76 -8.13 2.16
N SER A 145 -5.53 -7.63 2.20
CA SER A 145 -4.83 -7.07 1.03
C SER A 145 -4.68 -8.11 -0.08
N SER A 146 -4.34 -9.36 0.27
CA SER A 146 -4.23 -10.45 -0.69
C SER A 146 -5.58 -10.76 -1.34
N ALA A 147 -6.67 -10.76 -0.57
CA ALA A 147 -8.02 -10.96 -1.10
C ALA A 147 -8.44 -9.83 -2.06
N ARG A 148 -8.17 -8.56 -1.70
CA ARG A 148 -8.44 -7.38 -2.54
C ARG A 148 -7.64 -7.42 -3.84
N PHE A 149 -6.35 -7.72 -3.75
CA PHE A 149 -5.49 -7.86 -4.93
C PHE A 149 -6.01 -8.95 -5.90
N ASN A 150 -6.33 -10.14 -5.38
CA ASN A 150 -6.83 -11.24 -6.18
C ASN A 150 -8.20 -10.95 -6.81
N ALA A 151 -9.08 -10.24 -6.10
CA ALA A 151 -10.37 -9.81 -6.62
C ALA A 151 -10.19 -8.83 -7.80
N GLN A 152 -9.24 -7.90 -7.69
CA GLN A 152 -8.94 -6.93 -8.74
C GLN A 152 -8.33 -7.60 -9.98
N GLU A 153 -7.44 -8.58 -9.81
CA GLU A 153 -6.80 -9.31 -10.92
C GLU A 153 -7.82 -10.16 -11.73
N SER A 154 -8.89 -10.62 -11.08
CA SER A 154 -9.96 -11.38 -11.74
C SER A 154 -10.87 -10.55 -12.65
N VAL A 155 -10.90 -9.22 -12.48
CA VAL A 155 -11.70 -8.30 -13.29
C VAL A 155 -11.01 -7.94 -14.61
N ASP A 156 -9.68 -8.07 -14.67
CA ASP A 156 -8.85 -7.78 -15.85
C ASP A 156 -8.67 -8.98 -16.81
N ARG A 157 -9.18 -10.18 -16.45
CA ARG A 157 -9.14 -11.41 -17.29
C ARG A 157 -10.48 -11.69 -17.96
#